data_AF-A0A965VB46-F1
#
_entry.id   AF-A0A965VB46-F1
#
_cell.length_a   1.000
_cell.length_b   1.000
_cell.length_c   1.000
_cell.angle_alpha   90.00
_cell.angle_beta   90.00
_cell.angle_gamma   90.00
#
_symmetry.space_group_name_H-M   'P 1'
#
loop_
_entity.id
_entity.type
_entity.pdbx_description
1 polymer ?
#
loop_
_entity_poly.entity_id
_entity_poly.type
_entity_poly.pdbx_seq_one_letter_code
_entity_poly.pdbx_strand_id
1 'polypeptide(L)'
;MSIQSNFTALGIFLLSTFRSVAFCGVDEKKATWGKALFFEPRLSANGKISCATCHDPQRAFTENKASSVDIEGRPVHRNSPTLINAAHMDVLTWANPVLRKLENQIIVPLFLDTPGEMALIRMWPKVRAEVLEKSPHIDMFRAAFPEDKGSPDTRHLFSALAEYVRTLVAFNSPYDLFLAGNKKAMSAEAQKGRELFFSKRTSCGECHSGVLLSNAAKPEFLNSKDPLSLSP
;
A
#
# COMPACT_ATOMS: atom_id res chain seq x y z
N MET A 1 35.30 16.81 53.65
CA MET A 1 36.36 17.09 52.66
C MET A 1 36.10 16.19 51.47
N SER A 2 36.05 16.77 50.26
CA SER A 2 35.79 16.13 48.95
C SER A 2 34.34 15.70 48.66
N ILE A 3 33.49 16.57 48.10
CA ILE A 3 33.30 16.95 46.67
C ILE A 3 32.33 16.02 45.94
N GLN A 4 31.23 16.64 45.52
CA GLN A 4 30.15 16.13 44.68
C GLN A 4 30.62 15.83 43.25
N SER A 5 29.97 14.86 42.60
CA SER A 5 29.70 14.94 41.17
C SER A 5 28.38 14.23 40.84
N ASN A 6 27.45 15.05 40.37
CA ASN A 6 26.15 14.69 39.81
C ASN A 6 26.32 13.91 38.51
N PHE A 7 25.56 12.84 38.31
CA PHE A 7 24.97 12.55 37.00
C PHE A 7 23.51 12.14 37.20
N THR A 8 22.66 13.03 36.72
CA THR A 8 21.20 12.92 36.59
C THR A 8 20.80 11.66 35.84
N ALA A 9 20.18 10.72 36.55
CA ALA A 9 19.34 9.69 35.96
C ALA A 9 17.96 10.29 35.64
N LEU A 10 17.88 11.04 34.53
CA LEU A 10 16.61 11.44 33.92
C LEU A 10 16.66 11.03 32.46
N GLY A 11 16.28 9.80 32.17
CA GLY A 11 16.27 9.28 30.82
C GLY A 11 15.46 8.00 30.77
N ILE A 12 14.50 7.98 29.84
CA ILE A 12 13.72 6.82 29.41
C ILE A 12 12.48 6.55 30.29
N PHE A 13 11.47 7.40 30.16
CA PHE A 13 10.08 7.00 30.40
C PHE A 13 9.12 7.80 29.50
N LEU A 14 9.27 7.69 28.17
CA LEU A 14 8.28 8.15 27.18
C LEU A 14 8.36 7.29 25.89
N LEU A 15 8.28 5.98 26.05
CA LEU A 15 8.16 5.02 24.94
C LEU A 15 7.03 4.04 25.27
N SER A 16 5.77 4.51 25.30
CA SER A 16 4.64 3.59 25.51
C SER A 16 3.27 4.03 24.98
N THR A 17 3.17 4.88 23.94
CA THR A 17 1.88 5.08 23.25
C THR A 17 2.00 5.26 21.73
N PHE A 18 2.96 4.61 21.09
CA PHE A 18 2.72 4.19 19.70
C PHE A 18 2.09 2.81 19.78
N ARG A 19 0.77 2.79 19.98
CA ARG A 19 -0.03 1.62 19.68
C ARG A 19 0.31 1.30 18.22
N SER A 20 0.99 0.16 18.02
CA SER A 20 0.98 -0.50 16.72
C SER A 20 -0.45 -0.37 16.23
N VAL A 21 -0.68 0.34 15.13
CA VAL A 21 -1.97 0.29 14.46
C VAL A 21 -2.02 -1.13 13.91
N ALA A 22 -2.33 -2.08 14.79
CA ALA A 22 -2.85 -3.37 14.43
C ALA A 22 -4.13 -3.01 13.68
N PHE A 23 -4.00 -2.91 12.36
CA PHE A 23 -5.11 -2.61 11.48
C PHE A 23 -6.13 -3.70 11.72
N CYS A 24 -7.28 -3.32 12.29
CA CYS A 24 -8.41 -4.19 12.43
C CYS A 24 -8.71 -4.75 11.02
N GLY A 25 -8.67 -6.08 10.88
CA GLY A 25 -9.02 -6.77 9.64
C GLY A 25 -7.86 -7.21 8.73
N VAL A 26 -6.60 -6.84 8.97
CA VAL A 26 -5.47 -7.40 8.18
C VAL A 26 -5.04 -8.77 8.75
N ASP A 27 -4.89 -9.75 7.86
CA ASP A 27 -4.26 -11.03 8.22
C ASP A 27 -2.74 -10.91 8.11
N GLU A 28 -2.07 -10.71 9.26
CA GLU A 28 -0.63 -10.45 9.31
C GLU A 28 0.22 -11.56 8.70
N LYS A 29 -0.22 -12.83 8.79
CA LYS A 29 0.54 -13.96 8.24
C LYS A 29 0.49 -13.94 6.72
N LYS A 30 -0.70 -13.68 6.14
CA LYS A 30 -0.87 -13.46 4.70
C LYS A 30 -0.13 -12.22 4.23
N ALA A 31 -0.20 -11.11 4.96
CA ALA A 31 0.53 -9.89 4.63
C ALA A 31 2.05 -10.11 4.64
N THR A 32 2.56 -10.92 5.56
CA THR A 32 4.00 -11.26 5.64
C THR A 32 4.45 -12.03 4.40
N TRP A 33 3.71 -13.06 4.00
CA TRP A 33 4.03 -13.78 2.76
C TRP A 33 3.80 -12.91 1.52
N GLY A 34 2.74 -12.10 1.50
CA GLY A 34 2.45 -11.12 0.47
C GLY A 34 3.57 -10.12 0.28
N LYS A 35 4.19 -9.65 1.36
CA LYS A 35 5.38 -8.80 1.32
C LYS A 35 6.53 -9.51 0.61
N ALA A 36 6.82 -10.76 0.95
CA ALA A 36 7.88 -11.52 0.27
C ALA A 36 7.60 -11.64 -1.25
N LEU A 37 6.35 -11.93 -1.63
CA LEU A 37 5.91 -12.01 -3.02
C LEU A 37 6.02 -10.67 -3.76
N PHE A 38 5.72 -9.55 -3.08
CA PHE A 38 5.75 -8.20 -3.65
C PHE A 38 7.14 -7.82 -4.18
N PHE A 39 8.20 -8.36 -3.58
CA PHE A 39 9.60 -8.14 -3.96
C PHE A 39 10.21 -9.32 -4.73
N GLU A 40 9.45 -10.34 -5.13
CA GLU A 40 9.96 -11.52 -5.84
C GLU A 40 9.99 -11.30 -7.36
N PRO A 41 11.15 -11.02 -7.98
CA PRO A 41 11.23 -10.76 -9.42
C PRO A 41 10.98 -12.01 -10.27
N ARG A 42 11.14 -13.22 -9.70
CA ARG A 42 10.80 -14.47 -10.40
C ARG A 42 9.29 -14.64 -10.59
N LEU A 43 8.47 -13.79 -9.99
CA LEU A 43 7.04 -13.67 -10.27
C LEU A 43 6.75 -12.88 -11.56
N SER A 44 7.72 -12.67 -12.45
CA SER A 44 7.50 -12.25 -13.83
C SER A 44 8.02 -13.29 -14.82
N ALA A 45 7.50 -13.29 -16.06
CA ALA A 45 7.89 -14.24 -17.09
C ALA A 45 9.38 -14.16 -17.46
N ASN A 46 10.00 -12.98 -17.35
CA ASN A 46 11.43 -12.78 -17.59
C ASN A 46 12.30 -12.91 -16.33
N GLY A 47 11.69 -13.11 -15.15
CA GLY A 47 12.37 -13.22 -13.86
C GLY A 47 13.06 -11.95 -13.36
N LYS A 48 12.68 -10.77 -13.86
CA LYS A 48 13.36 -9.48 -13.61
C LYS A 48 12.44 -8.39 -13.05
N ILE A 49 11.13 -8.59 -13.03
CA ILE A 49 10.15 -7.58 -12.59
C ILE A 49 9.38 -8.11 -11.39
N SER A 50 9.23 -7.26 -10.38
CA SER A 50 8.40 -7.50 -9.21
C SER A 50 7.37 -6.36 -9.08
N CYS A 51 6.40 -6.49 -8.18
CA CYS A 51 5.48 -5.39 -7.87
C CYS A 51 6.26 -4.14 -7.43
N ALA A 52 7.33 -4.33 -6.65
CA ALA A 52 8.20 -3.26 -6.16
C ALA A 52 9.01 -2.55 -7.26
N THR A 53 9.13 -3.13 -8.46
CA THR A 53 9.83 -2.49 -9.59
C THR A 53 9.12 -1.22 -10.05
N CYS A 54 7.78 -1.23 -10.07
CA CYS A 54 6.95 -0.08 -10.41
C CYS A 54 6.41 0.62 -9.15
N HIS A 55 6.13 -0.13 -8.09
CA HIS A 55 5.63 0.40 -6.82
C HIS A 55 6.72 0.43 -5.75
N ASP A 56 7.71 1.31 -5.93
CA ASP A 56 8.91 1.39 -5.10
C ASP A 56 8.61 2.01 -3.71
N PRO A 57 8.82 1.29 -2.59
CA PRO A 57 8.59 1.82 -1.24
C PRO A 57 9.37 3.11 -0.94
N GLN A 58 10.58 3.28 -1.50
CA GLN A 58 11.38 4.50 -1.30
C GLN A 58 10.79 5.73 -2.01
N ARG A 59 9.86 5.50 -2.93
CA ARG A 59 9.13 6.53 -3.69
C ARG A 59 7.65 6.49 -3.38
N ALA A 60 7.28 6.20 -2.14
CA ALA A 60 5.89 6.14 -1.71
C ALA A 60 5.04 5.17 -2.58
N PHE A 61 5.62 4.02 -2.95
CA PHE A 61 5.01 3.01 -3.81
C PHE A 61 4.60 3.53 -5.21
N THR A 62 5.39 4.46 -5.74
CA THR A 62 5.30 4.98 -7.11
C THR A 62 6.62 4.77 -7.85
N GLU A 63 6.69 5.23 -9.09
CA GLU A 63 7.94 5.40 -9.81
C GLU A 63 8.11 6.81 -10.39
N ASN A 64 9.35 7.21 -10.64
CA ASN A 64 9.67 8.48 -11.29
C ASN A 64 9.72 8.32 -12.81
N LYS A 65 8.61 7.91 -13.43
CA LYS A 65 8.45 7.82 -14.88
C LYS A 65 7.10 8.36 -15.31
N ALA A 66 7.08 8.95 -16.51
CA ALA A 66 5.83 9.39 -17.15
C ALA A 66 4.94 8.20 -17.53
N SER A 67 5.55 7.06 -17.88
CA SER A 67 4.87 5.79 -18.09
C SER A 67 5.74 4.63 -17.60
N SER A 68 5.11 3.58 -17.07
CA SER A 68 5.79 2.33 -16.71
C SER A 68 6.27 1.59 -17.95
N VAL A 69 7.02 0.51 -17.75
CA VAL A 69 7.51 -0.36 -18.82
C VAL A 69 7.13 -1.81 -18.57
N ASP A 70 6.92 -2.57 -19.65
CA ASP A 70 6.63 -4.00 -19.60
C ASP A 70 7.89 -4.87 -19.41
N ILE A 71 7.73 -6.20 -19.40
CA ILE A 71 8.85 -7.15 -19.27
C ILE A 71 9.90 -7.06 -20.40
N GLU A 72 9.58 -6.44 -21.54
CA GLU A 72 10.50 -6.16 -22.65
C GLU A 72 11.09 -4.75 -22.60
N GLY A 73 10.72 -3.93 -21.61
CA GLY A 73 11.15 -2.54 -21.49
C GLY A 73 10.40 -1.56 -22.40
N ARG A 74 9.29 -1.99 -23.02
CA ARG A 74 8.44 -1.13 -23.85
C ARG A 74 7.51 -0.31 -22.96
N PRO A 75 7.23 0.95 -23.29
CA PRO A 75 6.32 1.78 -22.49
C PRO A 75 4.91 1.20 -22.49
N VAL A 76 4.27 1.19 -21.32
CA VAL A 76 2.83 0.91 -21.20
C VAL A 76 2.04 2.23 -21.32
N HIS A 77 0.72 2.18 -21.11
CA HIS A 77 -0.13 3.36 -21.32
C HIS A 77 -0.04 4.44 -20.23
N ARG A 78 0.37 4.09 -19.01
CA ARG A 78 0.28 4.95 -17.83
C ARG A 78 1.45 4.69 -16.87
N ASN A 79 1.68 5.64 -15.96
CA ASN A 79 2.54 5.40 -14.80
C ASN A 79 1.83 4.54 -13.75
N SER A 80 2.61 4.03 -12.80
CA SER A 80 2.12 3.35 -11.62
C SER A 80 1.63 4.38 -10.57
N PRO A 81 0.34 4.35 -10.17
CA PRO A 81 -0.14 5.15 -9.05
C PRO A 81 0.44 4.63 -7.73
N THR A 82 0.39 5.45 -6.68
CA THR A 82 0.77 5.00 -5.34
C THR A 82 -0.12 3.88 -4.85
N LEU A 83 0.46 2.90 -4.16
CA LEU A 83 -0.31 1.90 -3.41
C LEU A 83 -0.66 2.37 -1.98
N ILE A 84 -0.11 3.50 -1.54
CA ILE A 84 -0.44 4.06 -0.23
C ILE A 84 -1.93 4.41 -0.21
N ASN A 85 -2.62 3.92 0.81
CA ASN A 85 -4.06 4.07 1.03
C ASN A 85 -4.93 3.46 -0.08
N ALA A 86 -4.39 2.66 -1.01
CA ALA A 86 -5.16 2.07 -2.12
C ALA A 86 -6.33 1.19 -1.63
N ALA A 87 -6.19 0.53 -0.48
CA ALA A 87 -7.25 -0.26 0.14
C ALA A 87 -8.49 0.56 0.57
N HIS A 88 -8.34 1.89 0.69
CA HIS A 88 -9.41 2.82 1.06
C HIS A 88 -10.06 3.50 -0.15
N MET A 89 -9.63 3.18 -1.37
CA MET A 89 -10.27 3.63 -2.60
C MET A 89 -11.45 2.73 -2.98
N ASP A 90 -12.54 3.34 -3.48
CA ASP A 90 -13.69 2.67 -4.10
C ASP A 90 -13.33 2.14 -5.49
N VAL A 91 -12.55 2.91 -6.23
CA VAL A 91 -12.11 2.60 -7.59
C VAL A 91 -10.59 2.61 -7.62
N LEU A 92 -9.98 1.49 -8.01
CA LEU A 92 -8.53 1.29 -7.94
C LEU A 92 -7.78 1.79 -9.17
N THR A 93 -8.49 2.05 -10.28
CA THR A 93 -7.87 2.49 -11.54
C THR A 93 -8.68 3.57 -12.21
N TRP A 94 -8.00 4.42 -12.96
CA TRP A 94 -8.63 5.40 -13.83
C TRP A 94 -9.33 4.81 -15.05
N ALA A 95 -8.88 3.64 -15.53
CA ALA A 95 -9.32 3.06 -16.79
C ALA A 95 -10.54 2.14 -16.63
N ASN A 96 -10.73 1.55 -15.45
CA ASN A 96 -11.78 0.58 -15.20
C ASN A 96 -12.48 0.85 -13.84
N PRO A 97 -13.69 1.45 -13.86
CA PRO A 97 -14.44 1.78 -12.65
C PRO A 97 -15.04 0.55 -11.93
N VAL A 98 -14.95 -0.64 -12.53
CA VAL A 98 -15.42 -1.91 -11.94
C VAL A 98 -14.35 -2.56 -11.06
N LEU A 99 -13.09 -2.15 -11.17
CA LEU A 99 -11.99 -2.67 -10.33
C LEU A 99 -12.01 -2.00 -8.97
N ARG A 100 -12.73 -2.63 -8.04
CA ARG A 100 -12.96 -2.17 -6.66
C ARG A 100 -12.32 -3.04 -5.58
N LYS A 101 -11.76 -4.18 -5.96
CA LYS A 101 -11.11 -5.14 -5.05
C LYS A 101 -9.65 -5.33 -5.44
N LEU A 102 -8.75 -5.27 -4.46
CA LEU A 102 -7.30 -5.42 -4.66
C LEU A 102 -6.97 -6.76 -5.32
N GLU A 103 -7.62 -7.84 -4.85
CA GLU A 103 -7.46 -9.19 -5.39
C GLU A 103 -7.73 -9.26 -6.90
N ASN A 104 -8.73 -8.52 -7.37
CA ASN A 104 -9.06 -8.47 -8.80
C ASN A 104 -8.06 -7.61 -9.56
N GLN A 105 -7.62 -6.49 -8.98
CA GLN A 105 -6.62 -5.62 -9.59
C GLN A 105 -5.28 -6.34 -9.80
N ILE A 106 -4.88 -7.22 -8.88
CA ILE A 106 -3.63 -8.00 -8.94
C ILE A 106 -3.58 -8.94 -10.16
N ILE A 107 -4.72 -9.39 -10.66
CA ILE A 107 -4.80 -10.26 -11.86
C ILE A 107 -4.21 -9.55 -13.08
N VAL A 108 -4.50 -8.27 -13.22
CA VAL A 108 -4.15 -7.44 -14.38
C VAL A 108 -2.63 -7.39 -14.63
N PRO A 109 -1.79 -6.91 -13.69
CA PRO A 109 -0.34 -6.85 -13.89
C PRO A 109 0.30 -8.24 -14.02
N LEU A 110 -0.24 -9.25 -13.33
CA LEU A 110 0.30 -10.61 -13.35
C LEU A 110 0.07 -11.32 -14.68
N PHE A 111 -1.11 -11.18 -15.28
CA PHE A 111 -1.57 -12.09 -16.34
C PHE A 111 -1.89 -11.44 -17.68
N LEU A 112 -1.84 -10.10 -17.82
CA LEU A 112 -1.90 -9.49 -19.15
C LEU A 112 -0.64 -9.81 -19.96
N ASP A 113 -0.83 -10.15 -21.24
CA ASP A 113 0.25 -10.45 -22.19
C ASP A 113 0.75 -9.23 -22.97
N THR A 114 -0.10 -8.21 -23.20
CA THR A 114 0.30 -7.04 -24.01
C THR A 114 -0.49 -5.77 -23.64
N PRO A 115 0.19 -4.70 -23.18
CA PRO A 115 1.56 -4.73 -22.66
C PRO A 115 1.66 -5.67 -21.44
N GLY A 116 2.69 -6.51 -21.41
CA GLY A 116 2.84 -7.55 -20.38
C GLY A 116 3.67 -7.06 -19.20
N GLU A 117 3.04 -6.53 -18.15
CA GLU A 117 3.79 -6.02 -16.98
C GLU A 117 4.56 -7.14 -16.27
N MET A 118 3.93 -8.29 -16.01
CA MET A 118 4.60 -9.50 -15.50
C MET A 118 4.36 -10.74 -16.39
N ALA A 119 3.35 -10.73 -17.27
CA ALA A 119 3.12 -11.66 -18.38
C ALA A 119 3.11 -13.18 -18.02
N LEU A 120 2.50 -13.55 -16.90
CA LEU A 120 2.54 -14.92 -16.39
C LEU A 120 1.57 -15.91 -17.04
N ILE A 121 0.66 -15.50 -17.93
CA ILE A 121 -0.44 -16.39 -18.39
C ILE A 121 0.06 -17.71 -18.97
N ARG A 122 1.17 -17.69 -19.72
CA ARG A 122 1.80 -18.89 -20.32
C ARG A 122 2.84 -19.53 -19.42
N MET A 123 3.34 -18.79 -18.43
CA MET A 123 4.43 -19.21 -17.55
C MET A 123 3.95 -19.73 -16.20
N TRP A 124 2.66 -19.57 -15.89
CA TRP A 124 2.11 -19.84 -14.57
C TRP A 124 2.40 -21.24 -14.01
N PRO A 125 2.22 -22.35 -14.75
CA PRO A 125 2.53 -23.67 -14.21
C PRO A 125 3.99 -23.79 -13.75
N LYS A 126 4.92 -23.21 -14.53
CA LYS A 126 6.35 -23.19 -14.21
C LYS A 126 6.63 -22.28 -13.02
N VAL A 127 6.13 -21.05 -13.03
CA VAL A 127 6.34 -20.09 -11.93
C VAL A 127 5.77 -20.61 -10.62
N ARG A 128 4.57 -21.20 -10.63
CA ARG A 128 4.01 -21.84 -9.44
C ARG A 128 4.93 -22.92 -8.88
N ALA A 129 5.36 -23.86 -9.72
CA ALA A 129 6.18 -24.99 -9.28
C ALA A 129 7.62 -24.61 -8.89
N GLU A 130 8.23 -23.65 -9.57
CA GLU A 130 9.65 -23.31 -9.38
C GLU A 130 9.88 -22.11 -8.45
N VAL A 131 8.93 -21.17 -8.41
CA VAL A 131 9.08 -19.92 -7.66
C VAL A 131 8.28 -19.97 -6.37
N LEU A 132 7.05 -20.46 -6.39
CA LEU A 132 6.21 -20.52 -5.20
C LEU A 132 6.49 -21.78 -4.37
N GLU A 133 6.35 -22.96 -4.97
CA GLU A 133 6.48 -24.24 -4.25
C GLU A 133 7.92 -24.50 -3.74
N LYS A 134 8.93 -24.03 -4.48
CA LYS A 134 10.36 -24.13 -4.10
C LYS A 134 10.90 -22.84 -3.49
N SER A 135 10.04 -21.91 -3.11
CA SER A 135 10.45 -20.65 -2.49
C SER A 135 11.19 -20.90 -1.18
N PRO A 136 12.26 -20.15 -0.85
CA PRO A 136 12.78 -20.12 0.52
C PRO A 136 11.75 -19.58 1.52
N HIS A 137 10.67 -18.96 1.04
CA HIS A 137 9.57 -18.43 1.83
C HIS A 137 8.35 -19.36 1.90
N ILE A 138 8.46 -20.63 1.50
CA ILE A 138 7.32 -21.57 1.52
C ILE A 138 6.72 -21.78 2.93
N ASP A 139 7.52 -21.62 3.98
CA ASP A 139 7.02 -21.69 5.35
C ASP A 139 6.11 -20.51 5.71
N MET A 140 6.32 -19.34 5.09
CA MET A 140 5.41 -18.20 5.24
C MET A 140 4.05 -18.51 4.62
N PHE A 141 4.00 -19.22 3.49
CA PHE A 141 2.75 -19.71 2.91
C PHE A 141 2.03 -20.67 3.87
N ARG A 142 2.74 -21.66 4.42
CA ARG A 142 2.16 -22.64 5.37
C ARG A 142 1.60 -21.94 6.62
N ALA A 143 2.29 -20.91 7.10
CA ALA A 143 1.82 -20.09 8.22
C ALA A 143 0.59 -19.26 7.85
N ALA A 144 0.54 -18.70 6.64
CA ALA A 144 -0.56 -17.89 6.12
C ALA A 144 -1.84 -18.69 5.82
N PHE A 145 -1.69 -19.97 5.47
CA PHE A 145 -2.80 -20.86 5.10
C PHE A 145 -2.68 -22.24 5.79
N PRO A 146 -2.78 -22.30 7.14
CA PRO A 146 -2.52 -23.53 7.89
C PRO A 146 -3.52 -24.65 7.61
N GLU A 147 -4.73 -24.31 7.17
CA GLU A 147 -5.79 -25.27 6.82
C GLU A 147 -5.64 -25.80 5.39
N ASP A 148 -4.83 -25.15 4.54
CA ASP A 148 -4.59 -25.61 3.17
C ASP A 148 -3.42 -26.60 3.16
N LYS A 149 -3.73 -27.87 2.83
CA LYS A 149 -2.73 -28.94 2.72
C LYS A 149 -2.11 -29.04 1.33
N GLY A 150 -2.54 -28.17 0.41
CA GLY A 150 -2.08 -28.11 -0.97
C GLY A 150 -0.86 -27.20 -1.14
N SER A 151 -0.53 -26.98 -2.41
CA SER A 151 0.51 -26.05 -2.84
C SER A 151 -0.06 -24.65 -3.08
N PRO A 152 0.78 -23.60 -3.00
CA PRO A 152 0.39 -22.24 -3.39
C PRO A 152 -0.26 -22.20 -4.79
N ASP A 153 -1.35 -21.45 -4.92
CA ASP A 153 -2.06 -21.21 -6.18
C ASP A 153 -2.37 -19.71 -6.34
N THR A 154 -3.12 -19.33 -7.37
CA THR A 154 -3.49 -17.93 -7.62
C THR A 154 -4.36 -17.34 -6.52
N ARG A 155 -5.25 -18.12 -5.88
CA ARG A 155 -6.11 -17.62 -4.79
C ARG A 155 -5.26 -17.19 -3.60
N HIS A 156 -4.28 -18.02 -3.25
CA HIS A 156 -3.32 -17.73 -2.20
C HIS A 156 -2.50 -16.48 -2.52
N LEU A 157 -1.97 -16.41 -3.74
CA LEU A 157 -1.16 -15.29 -4.22
C LEU A 157 -1.92 -13.96 -4.14
N PHE A 158 -3.15 -13.91 -4.69
CA PHE A 158 -3.95 -12.68 -4.73
C PHE A 158 -4.35 -12.24 -3.33
N SER A 159 -4.75 -13.19 -2.47
CA SER A 159 -5.11 -12.89 -1.09
C SER A 159 -3.92 -12.33 -0.31
N ALA A 160 -2.75 -12.97 -0.40
CA ALA A 160 -1.56 -12.53 0.33
C ALA A 160 -1.04 -11.16 -0.13
N LEU A 161 -0.95 -10.93 -1.45
CA LEU A 161 -0.57 -9.64 -2.00
C LEU A 161 -1.56 -8.54 -1.61
N ALA A 162 -2.86 -8.81 -1.65
CA ALA A 162 -3.89 -7.85 -1.23
C ALA A 162 -3.76 -7.51 0.27
N GLU A 163 -3.53 -8.50 1.14
CA GLU A 163 -3.26 -8.25 2.56
C GLU A 163 -2.02 -7.38 2.78
N TYR A 164 -0.94 -7.61 2.04
CA TYR A 164 0.24 -6.73 2.10
C TYR A 164 -0.11 -5.30 1.68
N VAL A 165 -0.84 -5.12 0.57
CA VAL A 165 -1.26 -3.79 0.11
C VAL A 165 -2.18 -3.10 1.12
N ARG A 166 -3.04 -3.84 1.85
CA ARG A 166 -3.86 -3.29 2.96
C ARG A 166 -3.02 -2.73 4.10
N THR A 167 -1.78 -3.21 4.29
CA THR A 167 -0.87 -2.62 5.30
C THR A 167 -0.30 -1.27 4.91
N LEU A 168 -0.37 -0.91 3.62
CA LEU A 168 0.26 0.29 3.07
C LEU A 168 -0.61 1.52 3.34
N VAL A 169 -0.68 1.94 4.59
CA VAL A 169 -1.52 3.05 5.04
C VAL A 169 -0.68 4.19 5.61
N ALA A 170 -1.06 5.42 5.27
CA ALA A 170 -0.48 6.64 5.79
C ALA A 170 -1.58 7.62 6.19
N PHE A 171 -1.85 7.70 7.49
CA PHE A 171 -2.81 8.62 8.14
C PHE A 171 -2.21 9.30 9.38
N ASN A 172 -0.97 9.77 9.26
CA ASN A 172 -0.23 10.41 10.34
C ASN A 172 0.51 11.68 9.88
N SER A 173 0.12 12.23 8.74
CA SER A 173 0.68 13.47 8.24
C SER A 173 0.31 14.65 9.17
N PRO A 174 1.04 15.78 9.09
CA PRO A 174 0.64 17.02 9.76
C PRO A 174 -0.81 17.43 9.47
N TYR A 175 -1.31 17.15 8.25
CA TYR A 175 -2.69 17.40 7.87
C TYR A 175 -3.67 16.51 8.64
N ASP A 176 -3.38 15.20 8.74
CA ASP A 176 -4.20 14.24 9.48
C ASP A 176 -4.29 14.61 10.97
N LEU A 177 -3.14 14.93 11.58
CA LEU A 177 -3.07 15.36 12.98
C LEU A 177 -3.84 16.67 13.22
N PHE A 178 -3.82 17.58 12.24
CA PHE A 178 -4.58 18.83 12.31
C PHE A 178 -6.09 18.59 12.24
N LEU A 179 -6.53 17.66 11.38
CA LEU A 179 -7.94 17.23 11.32
C LEU A 179 -8.37 16.53 12.61
N ALA A 180 -7.50 15.72 13.21
CA ALA A 180 -7.72 15.05 14.50
C ALA A 180 -7.72 16.02 15.72
N GLY A 181 -7.55 17.32 15.50
CA GLY A 181 -7.70 18.36 16.53
C GLY A 181 -6.40 19.02 16.98
N ASN A 182 -5.23 18.53 16.58
CA ASN A 182 -3.96 19.20 16.86
C ASN A 182 -3.78 20.43 15.95
N LYS A 183 -4.34 21.57 16.35
CA LYS A 183 -4.29 22.82 15.57
C LYS A 183 -2.90 23.37 15.31
N LYS A 184 -1.87 22.87 16.00
CA LYS A 184 -0.46 23.26 15.82
C LYS A 184 0.30 22.32 14.88
N ALA A 185 -0.31 21.24 14.39
CA ALA A 185 0.37 20.28 13.52
C ALA A 185 0.74 20.86 12.15
N MET A 186 -0.07 21.76 11.59
CA MET A 186 0.19 22.45 10.33
C MET A 186 0.78 23.84 10.59
N SER A 187 1.76 24.26 9.77
CA SER A 187 2.23 25.64 9.74
C SER A 187 1.13 26.62 9.36
N ALA A 188 1.32 27.91 9.65
CA ALA A 188 0.38 28.96 9.26
C ALA A 188 0.20 29.04 7.73
N GLU A 189 1.27 28.82 6.98
CA GLU A 189 1.26 28.81 5.51
C GLU A 189 0.46 27.63 4.97
N ALA A 190 0.63 26.43 5.55
CA ALA A 190 -0.12 25.26 5.16
C ALA A 190 -1.61 25.41 5.48
N GLN A 191 -1.96 26.06 6.59
CA GLN A 191 -3.35 26.38 6.94
C GLN A 191 -3.98 27.37 5.94
N LYS A 192 -3.27 28.42 5.54
CA LYS A 192 -3.71 29.34 4.48
C LYS A 192 -3.87 28.62 3.13
N GLY A 193 -2.95 27.72 2.79
CA GLY A 193 -3.04 26.89 1.58
C GLY A 193 -4.28 25.98 1.60
N ARG A 194 -4.59 25.39 2.75
CA ARG A 194 -5.81 24.60 2.97
C ARG A 194 -7.07 25.45 2.78
N GLU A 195 -7.13 26.64 3.36
CA GLU A 195 -8.26 27.56 3.18
C GLU A 195 -8.47 27.89 1.70
N LEU A 196 -7.39 28.18 0.97
CA LEU A 196 -7.46 28.42 -0.47
C LEU A 196 -7.95 27.18 -1.22
N PHE A 197 -7.46 25.99 -0.90
CA PHE A 197 -7.83 24.72 -1.55
C PHE A 197 -9.32 24.37 -1.42
N PHE A 198 -9.90 24.61 -0.24
CA PHE A 198 -11.33 24.36 0.02
C PHE A 198 -12.23 25.59 -0.23
N SER A 199 -11.66 26.69 -0.72
CA SER A 199 -12.45 27.89 -1.02
C SER A 199 -13.26 27.72 -2.30
N LYS A 200 -14.39 28.43 -2.38
CA LYS A 200 -15.18 28.56 -3.63
C LYS A 200 -14.39 29.20 -4.78
N ARG A 201 -13.27 29.86 -4.50
CA ARG A 201 -12.43 30.51 -5.51
C ARG A 201 -11.69 29.49 -6.37
N THR A 202 -11.20 28.41 -5.77
CA THR A 202 -10.43 27.37 -6.46
C THR A 202 -11.23 26.09 -6.65
N SER A 203 -12.21 25.83 -5.77
CA SER A 203 -13.11 24.69 -5.80
C SER A 203 -12.39 23.33 -5.90
N CYS A 204 -11.12 23.24 -5.45
CA CYS A 204 -10.36 22.00 -5.53
C CYS A 204 -11.03 20.90 -4.71
N GLY A 205 -11.57 21.28 -3.54
CA GLY A 205 -12.30 20.40 -2.65
C GLY A 205 -13.63 19.85 -3.19
N GLU A 206 -14.12 20.27 -4.35
CA GLU A 206 -15.31 19.67 -4.96
C GLU A 206 -15.02 18.26 -5.52
N CYS A 207 -13.80 18.06 -6.04
CA CYS A 207 -13.34 16.76 -6.55
C CYS A 207 -12.31 16.09 -5.63
N HIS A 208 -11.55 16.87 -4.86
CA HIS A 208 -10.50 16.40 -3.97
C HIS A 208 -10.92 16.55 -2.50
N SER A 209 -11.89 15.75 -2.09
CA SER A 209 -12.51 15.82 -0.76
C SER A 209 -12.28 14.58 0.09
N GLY A 210 -12.80 14.62 1.31
CA GLY A 210 -12.72 13.53 2.26
C GLY A 210 -11.30 13.26 2.74
N VAL A 211 -11.14 12.08 3.33
CA VAL A 211 -9.90 11.62 3.97
C VAL A 211 -8.74 11.46 2.98
N LEU A 212 -9.03 10.99 1.77
CA LEU A 212 -8.02 10.75 0.73
C LEU A 212 -7.80 11.94 -0.19
N LEU A 213 -8.51 13.06 0.00
CA LEU A 213 -8.54 14.20 -0.92
C LEU A 213 -8.80 13.75 -2.37
N SER A 214 -9.76 12.84 -2.52
CA SER A 214 -10.09 12.17 -3.77
C SER A 214 -11.54 11.71 -3.74
N ASN A 215 -12.27 11.98 -4.83
CA ASN A 215 -13.61 11.44 -5.05
C ASN A 215 -13.63 9.93 -5.33
N ALA A 216 -12.47 9.28 -5.45
CA ALA A 216 -12.35 7.82 -5.57
C ALA A 216 -12.29 7.12 -4.20
N ALA A 217 -12.42 7.82 -3.07
CA ALA A 217 -12.47 7.17 -1.75
C ALA A 217 -13.76 6.36 -1.57
N LYS A 218 -13.72 5.28 -0.76
CA LYS A 218 -14.94 4.52 -0.45
C LYS A 218 -15.98 5.39 0.26
N PRO A 219 -17.29 5.14 0.05
CA PRO A 219 -18.36 5.98 0.60
C PRO A 219 -18.25 6.26 2.09
N GLU A 220 -17.83 5.27 2.88
CA GLU A 220 -17.60 5.40 4.31
C GLU A 220 -16.53 6.45 4.67
N PHE A 221 -15.51 6.64 3.84
CA PHE A 221 -14.44 7.64 4.03
C PHE A 221 -14.74 9.02 3.44
N LEU A 222 -15.75 9.14 2.56
CA LEU A 222 -16.09 10.41 1.90
C LEU A 222 -16.58 11.49 2.88
N ASN A 223 -17.23 11.08 3.97
CA ASN A 223 -17.82 12.00 4.97
C ASN A 223 -17.21 11.89 6.37
N SER A 224 -16.13 11.11 6.53
CA SER A 224 -15.53 10.91 7.85
C SER A 224 -14.76 12.13 8.32
N LYS A 225 -14.97 12.51 9.59
CA LYS A 225 -14.13 13.47 10.30
C LYS A 225 -12.96 12.81 11.04
N ASP A 226 -12.99 11.49 11.17
CA ASP A 226 -11.95 10.69 11.81
C ASP A 226 -11.60 9.49 10.90
N PRO A 227 -10.54 9.60 10.09
CA PRO A 227 -10.11 8.53 9.20
C PRO A 227 -9.63 7.28 9.93
N LEU A 228 -9.12 7.44 11.16
CA LEU A 228 -8.58 6.34 11.97
C LEU A 228 -9.70 5.54 12.65
N SER A 229 -10.85 6.17 12.93
CA SER A 229 -12.01 5.48 13.50
C SER A 229 -12.74 4.56 12.51
N LEU A 230 -12.49 4.71 11.20
CA LEU A 230 -13.15 3.93 10.14
C LEU A 230 -12.30 2.78 9.61
N SER A 231 -11.49 2.19 10.49
CA SER A 231 -10.79 0.95 10.18
C SER A 231 -11.81 -0.12 9.72
N PRO A 232 -11.54 -0.91 8.66
CA PRO A 232 -12.44 -1.96 8.18
C PRO A 232 -12.73 -3.06 9.21
#